data_AF-A0A1V5Y5D3-F1
#
_entry.id   AF-A0A1V5Y5D3-F1
#
_cell.length_a   1.000
_cell.length_b   1.000
_cell.length_c   1.000
_cell.angle_alpha   90.00
_cell.angle_beta   90.00
_cell.angle_gamma   90.00
#
_symmetry.space_group_name_H-M   'P 1'
#
loop_
_entity.id
_entity.type
_entity.pdbx_description
1 polymer ?
#
loop_
_entity_poly.entity_id
_entity_poly.type
_entity_poly.pdbx_seq_one_letter_code
_entity_poly.pdbx_strand_id
1 'polypeptide(L)'
;MISYRGLLMKKHIIVIFFLAIIIAAGGCAIWGSRNPYMRPTQDDGNWLFIAQEDLPTTRTHTRHAEIFGKYVSGYNHIILKAIDTVQEHAPDGGGYFIGVKAIPAESPIGYPLKLFGLPLLNPPRTTSYCSGASYTAFIEALNQIFPDGAQKLSLERFEAMRMQEPDSGRREDGVKFWGHWNADGNGSQFALVQYSGMGREISPREARPGDFMNITWTNGGGHSVVFLGWLLDKEGNIGIAFWSSQGGTNGMCDVYSDSLKKIKAVKTVRLTKPHNLFRFNPATPVNIKVPSDPIDSKLWVP
;
A
#
# COMPACT_ATOMS: atom_id res chain seq x y z
N MET A 1 -30.99 68.19 37.42
CA MET A 1 -29.83 67.31 37.65
C MET A 1 -30.22 65.90 37.28
N ILE A 2 -29.97 65.49 36.03
CA ILE A 2 -30.36 64.16 35.52
C ILE A 2 -29.16 63.22 35.67
N SER A 3 -29.40 62.10 36.36
CA SER A 3 -28.42 61.11 36.80
C SER A 3 -27.78 60.34 35.65
N TYR A 4 -26.45 60.45 35.51
CA TYR A 4 -25.58 59.74 34.56
C TYR A 4 -25.32 58.27 34.92
N ARG A 5 -26.31 57.53 35.46
CA ARG A 5 -26.13 56.12 35.88
C ARG A 5 -26.76 55.06 34.98
N GLY A 6 -27.48 55.45 33.92
CA GLY A 6 -28.18 54.51 33.04
C GLY A 6 -27.44 54.06 31.77
N LEU A 7 -26.32 54.71 31.40
CA LEU A 7 -25.71 54.52 30.07
C LEU A 7 -24.46 53.62 30.05
N LEU A 8 -23.85 53.33 31.21
CA LEU A 8 -22.66 52.48 31.28
C LEU A 8 -22.97 50.97 31.32
N MET A 9 -24.10 50.55 31.90
CA MET A 9 -24.43 49.11 32.01
C MET A 9 -24.89 48.46 30.70
N LYS A 10 -25.46 49.23 29.75
CA LYS A 10 -25.91 48.68 28.46
C LYS A 10 -24.78 48.39 27.48
N LYS A 11 -23.65 49.10 27.56
CA LYS A 11 -22.50 48.88 26.66
C LYS A 11 -21.68 47.64 27.04
N HIS A 12 -21.58 47.30 28.33
CA HIS A 12 -20.82 46.10 28.75
C HIS A 12 -21.57 44.78 28.51
N ILE A 13 -22.91 44.77 28.60
CA ILE A 13 -23.71 43.57 28.33
C ILE A 13 -23.68 43.18 26.85
N ILE A 14 -23.68 44.16 25.94
CA ILE A 14 -23.63 43.90 24.48
C ILE A 14 -22.25 43.38 24.06
N VAL A 15 -21.17 43.86 24.67
CA VAL A 15 -19.80 43.38 24.37
C VAL A 15 -19.58 41.95 24.88
N ILE A 16 -20.15 41.58 26.03
CA ILE A 16 -20.05 40.22 26.57
C ILE A 16 -20.86 39.23 25.72
N PHE A 17 -22.02 39.62 25.18
CA PHE A 17 -22.80 38.76 24.27
C PHE A 17 -22.11 38.56 22.91
N PHE A 18 -21.44 39.59 22.37
CA PHE A 18 -20.67 39.43 21.13
C PHE A 18 -19.40 38.59 21.33
N LEU A 19 -18.72 38.69 22.48
CA LEU A 19 -17.57 37.80 22.77
C LEU A 19 -18.00 36.34 22.99
N ALA A 20 -19.14 36.10 23.63
CA ALA A 20 -19.67 34.75 23.84
C ALA A 20 -20.12 34.08 22.54
N ILE A 21 -20.66 34.84 21.58
CA ILE A 21 -21.03 34.31 20.25
C ILE A 21 -19.79 34.04 19.39
N ILE A 22 -18.70 34.82 19.54
CA ILE A 22 -17.44 34.54 18.83
C ILE A 22 -16.74 33.30 19.43
N ILE A 23 -16.85 33.04 20.73
CA ILE A 23 -16.32 31.83 21.36
C ILE A 23 -17.21 30.60 21.04
N ALA A 24 -18.54 30.76 20.94
CA ALA A 24 -19.45 29.68 20.53
C ALA A 24 -19.40 29.38 19.03
N ALA A 25 -19.12 30.38 18.18
CA ALA A 25 -18.92 30.19 16.73
C ALA A 25 -17.49 29.80 16.36
N GLY A 26 -16.50 30.11 17.20
CA GLY A 26 -15.12 29.65 17.05
C GLY A 26 -14.83 28.28 17.67
N GLY A 27 -15.75 27.74 18.46
CA GLY A 27 -15.59 26.50 19.23
C GLY A 27 -16.08 25.21 18.55
N CYS A 28 -16.68 25.27 17.36
CA CYS A 28 -17.21 24.08 16.67
C CYS A 28 -16.63 23.80 15.28
N ALA A 29 -15.57 24.49 14.87
CA ALA A 29 -14.88 24.24 13.60
C ALA A 29 -13.42 23.81 13.79
N ILE A 30 -13.17 22.88 14.73
CA ILE A 30 -11.97 22.03 14.70
C ILE A 30 -12.44 20.58 14.51
N TRP A 31 -13.18 20.35 13.43
CA TRP A 31 -13.22 19.02 12.82
C TRP A 31 -12.25 19.08 11.65
N GLY A 32 -11.08 18.50 11.90
CA GLY A 32 -9.89 18.66 11.07
C GLY A 32 -10.18 18.55 9.59
N SER A 33 -9.50 19.39 8.80
CA SER A 33 -9.40 19.20 7.36
C SER A 33 -8.88 17.78 7.11
N ARG A 34 -9.79 16.84 6.87
CA ARG A 34 -9.41 15.49 6.45
C ARG A 34 -8.78 15.69 5.09
N ASN A 35 -7.45 15.55 5.04
CA ASN A 35 -6.72 15.51 3.79
C ASN A 35 -7.48 14.53 2.86
N PRO A 36 -8.03 14.99 1.71
CA PRO A 36 -8.88 14.15 0.85
C PRO A 36 -8.13 12.94 0.26
N TYR A 37 -6.80 12.92 0.39
CA TYR A 37 -5.92 11.81 0.03
C TYR A 37 -5.74 10.76 1.15
N MET A 38 -6.25 11.00 2.36
CA MET A 38 -6.11 10.08 3.51
C MET A 38 -7.35 9.22 3.72
N ARG A 39 -7.79 8.56 2.65
CA ARG A 39 -8.97 7.66 2.64
C ARG A 39 -8.71 6.46 1.71
N PRO A 40 -9.49 5.38 1.83
CA PRO A 40 -9.45 4.30 0.85
C PRO A 40 -9.82 4.78 -0.55
N THR A 41 -9.15 4.22 -1.56
CA THR A 41 -9.57 4.36 -2.96
C THR A 41 -10.93 3.71 -3.16
N GLN A 42 -11.83 4.44 -3.81
CA GLN A 42 -13.13 3.95 -4.20
C GLN A 42 -13.05 3.23 -5.55
N ASP A 43 -13.94 2.27 -5.72
CA ASP A 43 -14.24 1.60 -6.97
C ASP A 43 -15.77 1.59 -7.13
N ASP A 44 -16.25 1.28 -8.33
CA ASP A 44 -17.66 1.29 -8.70
C ASP A 44 -18.19 -0.13 -8.95
N GLY A 45 -17.47 -1.17 -8.50
CA GLY A 45 -17.80 -2.57 -8.78
C GLY A 45 -17.43 -3.04 -10.19
N ASN A 46 -16.98 -2.14 -11.07
CA ASN A 46 -16.68 -2.45 -12.48
C ASN A 46 -15.19 -2.49 -12.77
N TRP A 47 -14.86 -3.15 -13.88
CA TRP A 47 -13.53 -3.11 -14.47
C TRP A 47 -13.06 -1.67 -14.68
N LEU A 48 -11.82 -1.41 -14.32
CA LEU A 48 -11.10 -0.22 -14.74
C LEU A 48 -9.93 -0.63 -15.64
N PHE A 49 -10.02 -0.25 -16.90
CA PHE A 49 -8.94 -0.40 -17.87
C PHE A 49 -8.13 0.90 -17.94
N ILE A 50 -6.80 0.78 -17.87
CA ILE A 50 -5.91 1.92 -18.10
C ILE A 50 -5.67 2.08 -19.60
N ALA A 51 -5.55 3.32 -20.04
CA ALA A 51 -5.32 3.65 -21.43
C ALA A 51 -3.91 3.19 -21.86
N GLN A 52 -3.80 2.60 -23.04
CA GLN A 52 -2.53 2.02 -23.51
C GLN A 52 -1.47 3.12 -23.77
N GLU A 53 -1.93 4.31 -24.15
CA GLU A 53 -1.12 5.51 -24.34
C GLU A 53 -0.50 6.06 -23.05
N ASP A 54 -1.00 5.65 -21.89
CA ASP A 54 -0.43 6.03 -20.61
C ASP A 54 0.75 5.15 -20.21
N LEU A 55 0.91 3.98 -20.84
CA LEU A 55 1.99 3.07 -20.50
C LEU A 55 3.34 3.71 -20.86
N PRO A 56 4.24 3.88 -19.88
CA PRO A 56 5.54 4.47 -20.14
C PRO A 56 6.38 3.59 -21.07
N THR A 57 7.21 4.25 -21.87
CA THR A 57 8.08 3.60 -22.86
C THR A 57 9.20 2.80 -22.19
N THR A 58 9.73 3.30 -21.08
CA THR A 58 10.63 2.55 -20.21
C THR A 58 9.82 1.82 -19.14
N ARG A 59 10.31 0.66 -18.72
CA ARG A 59 9.67 -0.14 -17.66
C ARG A 59 10.30 0.07 -16.28
N THR A 60 11.43 0.78 -16.23
CA THR A 60 12.00 1.30 -14.99
C THR A 60 11.87 2.82 -15.01
N HIS A 61 11.18 3.37 -14.01
CA HIS A 61 10.95 4.81 -13.84
C HIS A 61 10.38 5.13 -12.47
N THR A 62 10.35 6.41 -12.11
CA THR A 62 9.82 6.93 -10.84
C THR A 62 8.58 7.80 -11.06
N ARG A 63 7.74 7.43 -12.03
CA ARG A 63 6.55 8.18 -12.46
C ARG A 63 5.24 7.43 -12.24
N HIS A 64 5.20 6.43 -11.36
CA HIS A 64 4.00 5.62 -11.13
C HIS A 64 2.86 6.48 -10.55
N ALA A 65 3.15 7.36 -9.61
CA ALA A 65 2.14 8.27 -9.05
C ALA A 65 1.62 9.29 -10.07
N GLU A 66 2.46 9.73 -11.00
CA GLU A 66 2.06 10.64 -12.07
C GLU A 66 1.15 9.94 -13.08
N ILE A 67 1.57 8.76 -13.54
CA ILE A 67 0.94 8.03 -14.66
C ILE A 67 -0.32 7.30 -14.19
N PHE A 68 -0.17 6.45 -13.18
CA PHE A 68 -1.26 5.61 -12.70
C PHE A 68 -2.10 6.30 -11.62
N GLY A 69 -1.57 7.34 -10.98
CA GLY A 69 -2.27 8.06 -9.91
C GLY A 69 -3.50 8.82 -10.38
N LYS A 70 -3.62 9.17 -11.66
CA LYS A 70 -4.83 9.80 -12.22
C LYS A 70 -6.07 8.90 -12.20
N TYR A 71 -5.87 7.58 -12.09
CA TYR A 71 -6.93 6.57 -12.03
C TYR A 71 -7.45 6.30 -10.62
N VAL A 72 -6.75 6.81 -9.60
CA VAL A 72 -7.01 6.50 -8.20
C VAL A 72 -6.91 7.74 -7.34
N SER A 73 -7.28 7.59 -6.08
CA SER A 73 -7.07 8.62 -5.07
C SER A 73 -6.64 7.95 -3.78
N GLY A 74 -6.60 8.66 -2.67
CA GLY A 74 -6.49 7.99 -1.38
C GLY A 74 -5.17 7.25 -1.16
N TYR A 75 -5.24 6.16 -0.40
CA TYR A 75 -4.08 5.33 -0.06
C TYR A 75 -3.42 4.67 -1.27
N ASN A 76 -4.15 4.33 -2.33
CA ASN A 76 -3.53 3.73 -3.51
C ASN A 76 -2.62 4.72 -4.23
N HIS A 77 -3.03 5.99 -4.32
CA HIS A 77 -2.15 7.02 -4.87
C HIS A 77 -0.87 7.16 -4.03
N ILE A 78 -0.96 7.01 -2.70
CA ILE A 78 0.22 7.03 -1.83
C ILE A 78 1.09 5.79 -2.05
N ILE A 79 0.49 4.62 -2.29
CA ILE A 79 1.24 3.39 -2.65
C ILE A 79 2.00 3.59 -3.96
N LEU A 80 1.39 4.22 -4.98
CA LEU A 80 2.11 4.54 -6.22
C LEU A 80 3.30 5.48 -5.99
N LYS A 81 3.15 6.48 -5.12
CA LYS A 81 4.30 7.33 -4.70
C LYS A 81 5.36 6.54 -3.97
N ALA A 82 4.95 5.57 -3.18
CA ALA A 82 5.86 4.69 -2.46
C ALA A 82 6.66 3.82 -3.43
N ILE A 83 6.05 3.29 -4.50
CA ILE A 83 6.77 2.61 -5.57
C ILE A 83 7.86 3.51 -6.17
N ASP A 84 7.53 4.78 -6.44
CA ASP A 84 8.52 5.75 -6.96
C ASP A 84 9.71 5.88 -6.00
N THR A 85 9.47 6.01 -4.69
CA THR A 85 10.54 6.00 -3.66
C THR A 85 11.36 4.70 -3.68
N VAL A 86 10.73 3.53 -3.82
CA VAL A 86 11.46 2.26 -3.90
C VAL A 86 12.32 2.18 -5.16
N GLN A 87 11.77 2.58 -6.32
CA GLN A 87 12.48 2.50 -7.60
C GLN A 87 13.65 3.49 -7.69
N GLU A 88 13.61 4.63 -6.99
CA GLU A 88 14.74 5.57 -6.89
C GLU A 88 16.02 4.91 -6.36
N HIS A 89 15.89 3.90 -5.49
CA HIS A 89 17.04 3.14 -4.97
C HIS A 89 17.61 2.12 -5.96
N ALA A 90 16.88 1.83 -7.04
CA ALA A 90 17.32 0.92 -8.09
C ALA A 90 16.80 1.36 -9.47
N PRO A 91 17.34 2.45 -10.05
CA PRO A 91 16.85 3.01 -11.31
C PRO A 91 16.87 2.00 -12.49
N ASP A 92 17.79 1.03 -12.44
CA ASP A 92 17.96 -0.04 -13.43
C ASP A 92 17.39 -1.39 -12.94
N GLY A 93 16.58 -1.39 -11.89
CA GLY A 93 15.94 -2.57 -11.29
C GLY A 93 16.73 -3.24 -10.16
N GLY A 94 18.03 -3.00 -10.06
CA GLY A 94 18.85 -3.36 -8.88
C GLY A 94 19.24 -4.84 -8.76
N GLY A 95 18.84 -5.67 -9.73
CA GLY A 95 19.11 -7.10 -9.73
C GLY A 95 18.05 -7.92 -9.02
N TYR A 96 17.91 -9.17 -9.47
CA TYR A 96 17.01 -10.15 -8.85
C TYR A 96 17.79 -11.20 -8.08
N PHE A 97 17.22 -11.66 -6.96
CA PHE A 97 17.81 -12.72 -6.17
C PHE A 97 16.78 -13.75 -5.73
N ILE A 98 17.08 -15.02 -6.00
CA ILE A 98 16.41 -16.19 -5.44
C ILE A 98 17.49 -17.08 -4.85
N GLY A 99 17.56 -17.15 -3.53
CA GLY A 99 18.62 -17.90 -2.88
C GLY A 99 18.30 -18.24 -1.44
N VAL A 100 17.32 -19.12 -1.28
CA VAL A 100 17.00 -19.77 0.00
C VAL A 100 18.20 -20.48 0.65
N LYS A 101 19.26 -20.76 -0.14
CA LYS A 101 20.52 -21.37 0.31
C LYS A 101 21.71 -20.40 0.39
N ALA A 102 21.53 -19.11 0.11
CA ALA A 102 22.66 -18.18 0.18
C ALA A 102 23.02 -17.87 1.63
N ILE A 103 24.28 -17.46 1.83
CA ILE A 103 24.78 -17.00 3.11
C ILE A 103 25.30 -15.57 2.90
N PRO A 104 24.73 -14.55 3.57
CA PRO A 104 23.50 -14.59 4.36
C PRO A 104 22.25 -14.82 3.49
N ALA A 105 21.23 -15.42 4.10
CA ALA A 105 20.00 -15.83 3.43
C ALA A 105 19.13 -14.61 3.14
N GLU A 106 19.02 -14.25 1.86
CA GLU A 106 18.08 -13.28 1.32
C GLU A 106 18.43 -11.78 1.44
N SER A 107 17.96 -11.04 0.45
CA SER A 107 17.84 -9.59 0.50
C SER A 107 16.48 -9.28 -0.10
N PRO A 108 15.45 -9.11 0.76
CA PRO A 108 14.08 -8.91 0.30
C PRO A 108 13.99 -7.66 -0.58
N ILE A 109 14.70 -6.61 -0.16
CA ILE A 109 14.91 -5.38 -0.90
C ILE A 109 16.37 -4.93 -0.74
N GLY A 110 16.89 -4.25 -1.76
CA GLY A 110 18.31 -3.92 -1.92
C GLY A 110 18.86 -2.75 -1.12
N TYR A 111 18.08 -2.13 -0.22
CA TYR A 111 18.52 -1.00 0.59
C TYR A 111 17.99 -1.06 2.04
N PRO A 112 18.64 -0.39 3.01
CA PRO A 112 18.16 -0.35 4.40
C PRO A 112 16.75 0.24 4.50
N LEU A 113 15.78 -0.58 4.94
CA LEU A 113 14.39 -0.16 5.07
C LEU A 113 14.08 0.22 6.51
N LYS A 114 13.32 1.30 6.67
CA LYS A 114 12.89 1.82 7.98
C LYS A 114 11.39 2.02 8.04
N LEU A 115 10.80 1.77 9.21
CA LEU A 115 9.43 2.17 9.55
C LEU A 115 9.50 3.29 10.58
N PHE A 116 9.09 4.49 10.19
CA PHE A 116 9.15 5.70 11.00
C PHE A 116 10.55 5.96 11.60
N GLY A 117 11.59 5.71 10.81
CA GLY A 117 12.99 5.86 11.23
C GLY A 117 13.58 4.66 11.99
N LEU A 118 12.76 3.72 12.46
CA LEU A 118 13.22 2.49 13.11
C LEU A 118 13.63 1.43 12.07
N PRO A 119 14.76 0.74 12.22
CA PRO A 119 15.27 -0.21 11.22
C PRO A 119 14.42 -1.48 11.12
N LEU A 120 13.87 -1.77 9.94
CA LEU A 120 13.16 -3.03 9.66
C LEU A 120 14.04 -4.08 8.99
N LEU A 121 14.97 -3.62 8.13
CA LEU A 121 15.87 -4.45 7.34
C LEU A 121 17.20 -3.73 7.14
N ASN A 122 18.30 -4.45 7.33
CA ASN A 122 19.62 -4.07 6.84
C ASN A 122 20.07 -5.14 5.83
N PRO A 123 19.92 -4.89 4.52
CA PRO A 123 20.12 -5.95 3.54
C PRO A 123 21.62 -6.22 3.30
N PRO A 124 22.00 -7.49 3.17
CA PRO A 124 23.39 -7.86 2.92
C PRO A 124 23.84 -7.69 1.46
N ARG A 125 22.92 -7.36 0.54
CA ARG A 125 23.22 -7.10 -0.88
C ARG A 125 22.14 -6.18 -1.50
N THR A 126 22.34 -5.75 -2.74
CA THR A 126 21.48 -4.77 -3.42
C THR A 126 20.33 -5.36 -4.26
N THR A 127 20.25 -6.69 -4.36
CA THR A 127 19.20 -7.37 -5.14
C THR A 127 17.86 -7.38 -4.41
N SER A 128 16.78 -7.69 -5.13
CA SER A 128 15.43 -7.77 -4.58
C SER A 128 14.72 -9.08 -4.93
N TYR A 129 13.61 -9.32 -4.22
CA TYR A 129 12.64 -10.40 -4.48
C TYR A 129 11.21 -9.83 -4.50
N CYS A 130 10.25 -10.54 -5.08
CA CYS A 130 8.90 -9.99 -5.36
C CYS A 130 8.09 -9.59 -4.11
N SER A 131 8.06 -10.45 -3.09
CA SER A 131 7.43 -10.15 -1.80
C SER A 131 8.12 -8.99 -1.10
N GLY A 132 9.45 -8.92 -1.16
CA GLY A 132 10.23 -7.85 -0.57
C GLY A 132 10.00 -6.50 -1.25
N ALA A 133 9.93 -6.46 -2.59
CA ALA A 133 9.60 -5.24 -3.35
C ALA A 133 8.20 -4.71 -2.98
N SER A 134 7.18 -5.57 -3.05
CA SER A 134 5.79 -5.19 -2.71
C SER A 134 5.62 -4.79 -1.23
N TYR A 135 6.29 -5.49 -0.29
CA TYR A 135 6.26 -5.10 1.12
C TYR A 135 6.97 -3.77 1.37
N THR A 136 8.07 -3.51 0.68
CA THR A 136 8.79 -2.23 0.80
C THR A 136 7.92 -1.07 0.34
N ALA A 137 7.21 -1.21 -0.80
CA ALA A 137 6.24 -0.21 -1.24
C ALA A 137 5.14 0.02 -0.17
N PHE A 138 4.70 -1.03 0.53
CA PHE A 138 3.78 -0.88 1.66
C PHE A 138 4.39 -0.09 2.84
N ILE A 139 5.62 -0.40 3.24
CA ILE A 139 6.31 0.31 4.34
C ILE A 139 6.53 1.78 4.00
N GLU A 140 7.01 2.09 2.79
CA GLU A 140 7.21 3.48 2.36
C GLU A 140 5.88 4.23 2.29
N ALA A 141 4.79 3.57 1.89
CA ALA A 141 3.46 4.15 1.95
C ALA A 141 3.05 4.46 3.41
N LEU A 142 3.32 3.57 4.37
CA LEU A 142 3.06 3.83 5.79
C LEU A 142 3.85 5.04 6.30
N ASN A 143 5.14 5.16 5.94
CA ASN A 143 5.98 6.31 6.29
C ASN A 143 5.37 7.63 5.80
N GLN A 144 4.80 7.65 4.59
CA GLN A 144 4.11 8.82 4.04
C GLN A 144 2.73 9.08 4.68
N ILE A 145 1.98 8.02 5.00
CA ILE A 145 0.65 8.10 5.64
C ILE A 145 0.76 8.63 7.09
N PHE A 146 1.81 8.25 7.81
CA PHE A 146 2.00 8.59 9.23
C PHE A 146 3.37 9.23 9.48
N PRO A 147 3.56 10.52 9.14
CA PRO A 147 4.82 11.22 9.41
C PRO A 147 5.20 11.20 10.91
N ASP A 148 4.21 11.25 11.80
CA ASP A 148 4.40 11.15 13.26
C ASP A 148 4.23 9.71 13.80
N GLY A 149 4.34 8.69 12.93
CA GLY A 149 4.05 7.29 13.27
C GLY A 149 4.93 6.75 14.40
N ALA A 150 6.18 7.23 14.51
CA ALA A 150 7.13 6.81 15.54
C ALA A 150 6.60 7.03 16.97
N GLN A 151 5.83 8.10 17.19
CA GLN A 151 5.28 8.44 18.51
C GLN A 151 4.13 7.51 18.92
N LYS A 152 3.53 6.80 17.96
CA LYS A 152 2.33 5.96 18.16
C LYS A 152 2.65 4.46 18.10
N LEU A 153 3.79 4.09 17.52
CA LEU A 153 4.15 2.69 17.31
C LEU A 153 4.77 2.10 18.58
N SER A 154 4.03 1.22 19.25
CA SER A 154 4.55 0.43 20.38
C SER A 154 5.68 -0.51 19.93
N LEU A 155 6.66 -0.76 20.82
CA LEU A 155 7.77 -1.68 20.56
C LEU A 155 7.32 -3.07 20.10
N GLU A 156 6.26 -3.62 20.71
CA GLU A 156 5.68 -4.92 20.34
C GLU A 156 5.21 -4.97 18.88
N ARG A 157 4.54 -3.91 18.41
CA ARG A 157 4.05 -3.81 17.02
C ARG A 157 5.16 -3.49 16.04
N PHE A 158 6.14 -2.69 16.45
CA PHE A 158 7.36 -2.52 15.66
C PHE A 158 8.05 -3.86 15.43
N GLU A 159 8.24 -4.66 16.47
CA GLU A 159 8.86 -5.99 16.36
C GLU A 159 8.06 -6.92 15.45
N ALA A 160 6.72 -6.86 15.56
CA ALA A 160 5.83 -7.62 14.68
C ALA A 160 5.93 -7.21 13.19
N MET A 161 6.44 -6.02 12.86
CA MET A 161 6.62 -5.53 11.49
C MET A 161 8.02 -5.79 10.91
N ARG A 162 9.01 -6.14 11.74
CA ARG A 162 10.42 -6.28 11.33
C ARG A 162 10.60 -7.43 10.31
N MET A 163 11.57 -7.28 9.39
CA MET A 163 11.84 -8.24 8.30
C MET A 163 12.99 -9.21 8.58
N GLN A 164 13.81 -8.90 9.58
CA GLN A 164 14.90 -9.73 10.07
C GLN A 164 14.68 -10.07 11.53
N GLU A 165 15.36 -11.09 12.03
CA GLU A 165 15.50 -11.29 13.46
C GLU A 165 16.46 -10.26 14.08
N PRO A 166 16.47 -10.06 15.42
CA PRO A 166 17.38 -9.13 16.08
C PRO A 166 18.87 -9.36 15.79
N ASP A 167 19.26 -10.60 15.45
CA ASP A 167 20.61 -10.97 15.03
C ASP A 167 20.90 -10.76 13.53
N SER A 168 20.01 -10.06 12.82
CA SER A 168 20.01 -9.86 11.37
C SER A 168 19.74 -11.11 10.54
N GLY A 169 19.37 -12.22 11.18
CA GLY A 169 18.92 -13.43 10.52
C GLY A 169 17.64 -13.22 9.71
N ARG A 170 17.39 -14.13 8.75
CA ARG A 170 16.12 -14.20 8.02
C ARG A 170 14.98 -14.41 9.01
N ARG A 171 13.89 -13.67 8.84
CA ARG A 171 12.62 -13.99 9.47
C ARG A 171 11.84 -14.96 8.61
N GLU A 172 11.42 -16.07 9.21
CA GLU A 172 10.78 -17.17 8.49
C GLU A 172 9.34 -16.87 8.04
N ASP A 173 8.91 -17.59 7.03
CA ASP A 173 7.57 -17.51 6.48
C ASP A 173 6.52 -17.85 7.56
N GLY A 174 5.43 -17.10 7.56
CA GLY A 174 4.38 -17.21 8.58
C GLY A 174 4.72 -16.58 9.94
N VAL A 175 5.94 -16.05 10.14
CA VAL A 175 6.31 -15.37 11.39
C VAL A 175 6.00 -13.88 11.31
N LYS A 176 4.99 -13.45 12.08
CA LYS A 176 4.58 -12.04 12.23
C LYS A 176 4.27 -11.42 10.86
N PHE A 177 4.29 -10.09 10.74
CA PHE A 177 3.75 -9.40 9.57
C PHE A 177 4.53 -9.72 8.29
N TRP A 178 5.87 -9.54 8.31
CA TRP A 178 6.71 -9.83 7.16
C TRP A 178 6.64 -11.32 6.77
N GLY A 179 6.73 -12.24 7.74
CA GLY A 179 6.64 -13.66 7.45
C GLY A 179 5.30 -14.05 6.82
N HIS A 180 4.18 -13.46 7.27
CA HIS A 180 2.88 -13.66 6.61
C HIS A 180 2.85 -13.06 5.19
N TRP A 181 3.47 -11.91 4.96
CA TRP A 181 3.55 -11.30 3.63
C TRP A 181 4.42 -12.12 2.66
N ASN A 182 5.53 -12.67 3.16
CA ASN A 182 6.51 -13.43 2.39
C ASN A 182 6.09 -14.87 2.11
N ALA A 183 5.22 -15.44 2.95
CA ALA A 183 4.83 -16.84 2.86
C ALA A 183 4.22 -17.23 1.51
N ASP A 184 4.43 -18.49 1.14
CA ASP A 184 3.79 -19.11 -0.01
C ASP A 184 2.25 -18.95 0.01
N GLY A 185 1.70 -18.57 -1.14
CA GLY A 185 0.26 -18.34 -1.31
C GLY A 185 -0.12 -16.86 -1.36
N ASN A 186 -1.15 -16.47 -0.60
CA ASN A 186 -1.78 -15.16 -0.66
C ASN A 186 -1.25 -14.23 0.45
N GLY A 187 0.06 -14.02 0.49
CA GLY A 187 0.75 -13.35 1.60
C GLY A 187 0.24 -11.96 1.95
N SER A 188 -0.11 -11.14 0.95
CA SER A 188 -0.67 -9.80 1.21
C SER A 188 -2.03 -9.90 1.93
N GLN A 189 -2.83 -10.93 1.64
CA GLN A 189 -4.10 -11.21 2.32
C GLN A 189 -3.84 -11.66 3.76
N PHE A 190 -2.89 -12.57 3.97
CA PHE A 190 -2.51 -13.05 5.30
C PHE A 190 -2.14 -11.89 6.23
N ALA A 191 -1.26 -11.00 5.76
CA ALA A 191 -0.72 -9.90 6.55
C ALA A 191 -1.69 -8.72 6.71
N LEU A 192 -2.29 -8.25 5.61
CA LEU A 192 -3.14 -7.04 5.64
C LEU A 192 -4.58 -7.34 6.08
N VAL A 193 -5.16 -8.47 5.70
CA VAL A 193 -6.57 -8.76 5.99
C VAL A 193 -6.70 -9.48 7.33
N GLN A 194 -6.04 -10.63 7.47
CA GLN A 194 -6.21 -11.47 8.67
C GLN A 194 -5.40 -10.94 9.86
N TYR A 195 -4.09 -10.79 9.69
CA TYR A 195 -3.18 -10.52 10.81
C TYR A 195 -3.35 -9.12 11.41
N SER A 196 -3.45 -8.10 10.55
CA SER A 196 -3.50 -6.70 10.99
C SER A 196 -4.86 -6.01 10.80
N GLY A 197 -5.70 -6.53 9.90
CA GLY A 197 -6.95 -5.87 9.48
C GLY A 197 -6.75 -4.51 8.79
N MET A 198 -5.56 -4.18 8.30
CA MET A 198 -5.28 -2.94 7.56
C MET A 198 -5.91 -2.93 6.16
N GLY A 199 -6.12 -4.11 5.56
CA GLY A 199 -6.64 -4.26 4.20
C GLY A 199 -8.06 -4.83 4.12
N ARG A 200 -8.62 -4.79 2.92
CA ARG A 200 -9.78 -5.60 2.52
C ARG A 200 -9.46 -6.36 1.23
N GLU A 201 -10.05 -7.55 1.08
CA GLU A 201 -10.01 -8.26 -0.20
C GLU A 201 -10.80 -7.50 -1.26
N ILE A 202 -10.34 -7.60 -2.51
CA ILE A 202 -10.87 -6.92 -3.68
C ILE A 202 -11.06 -7.95 -4.78
N SER A 203 -12.22 -7.96 -5.43
CA SER A 203 -12.42 -8.82 -6.59
C SER A 203 -11.58 -8.34 -7.78
N PRO A 204 -11.24 -9.20 -8.75
CA PRO A 204 -10.47 -8.78 -9.93
C PRO A 204 -11.07 -7.55 -10.65
N ARG A 205 -12.40 -7.47 -10.76
CA ARG A 205 -13.10 -6.35 -11.41
C ARG A 205 -12.89 -5.02 -10.68
N GLU A 206 -12.90 -5.05 -9.36
CA GLU A 206 -12.76 -3.88 -8.49
C GLU A 206 -11.31 -3.44 -8.27
N ALA A 207 -10.32 -4.19 -8.78
CA ALA A 207 -8.90 -3.88 -8.62
C ALA A 207 -8.58 -2.49 -9.21
N ARG A 208 -7.74 -1.73 -8.51
CA ARG A 208 -7.31 -0.38 -8.89
C ARG A 208 -5.80 -0.26 -8.74
N PRO A 209 -5.13 0.56 -9.58
CA PRO A 209 -3.69 0.80 -9.46
C PRO A 209 -3.27 1.08 -8.02
N GLY A 210 -2.17 0.50 -7.54
CA GLY A 210 -1.72 0.59 -6.15
C GLY A 210 -2.32 -0.46 -5.19
N ASP A 211 -3.22 -1.35 -5.64
CA ASP A 211 -3.62 -2.51 -4.85
C ASP A 211 -2.46 -3.54 -4.79
N PHE A 212 -2.35 -4.27 -3.68
CA PHE A 212 -1.43 -5.41 -3.60
C PHE A 212 -2.10 -6.64 -4.20
N MET A 213 -1.36 -7.43 -4.97
CA MET A 213 -1.90 -8.59 -5.65
C MET A 213 -0.93 -9.77 -5.58
N ASN A 214 -1.44 -10.94 -5.19
CA ASN A 214 -0.74 -12.21 -5.32
C ASN A 214 -1.25 -12.91 -6.59
N ILE A 215 -0.38 -13.11 -7.57
CA ILE A 215 -0.66 -13.83 -8.81
C ILE A 215 -0.32 -15.31 -8.61
N THR A 216 -1.23 -16.20 -9.01
CA THR A 216 -0.97 -17.64 -9.12
C THR A 216 -0.83 -18.01 -10.60
N TRP A 217 0.32 -18.54 -10.99
CA TRP A 217 0.57 -18.91 -12.40
C TRP A 217 -0.01 -20.27 -12.76
N THR A 218 -0.31 -20.49 -14.04
CA THR A 218 -0.84 -21.76 -14.55
C THR A 218 0.17 -22.91 -14.49
N ASN A 219 1.46 -22.60 -14.60
CA ASN A 219 2.56 -23.55 -14.46
C ASN A 219 3.02 -23.76 -12.99
N GLY A 220 2.31 -23.18 -12.02
CA GLY A 220 2.66 -23.23 -10.61
C GLY A 220 3.52 -22.05 -10.14
N GLY A 221 3.60 -21.89 -8.83
CA GLY A 221 4.27 -20.76 -8.18
C GLY A 221 3.38 -19.53 -7.99
N GLY A 222 3.81 -18.68 -7.06
CA GLY A 222 3.17 -17.41 -6.74
C GLY A 222 4.05 -16.21 -7.14
N HIS A 223 3.43 -15.03 -7.23
CA HIS A 223 4.17 -13.78 -7.43
C HIS A 223 3.46 -12.64 -6.70
N SER A 224 4.18 -11.93 -5.83
CA SER A 224 3.64 -10.78 -5.10
C SER A 224 3.96 -9.50 -5.86
N VAL A 225 2.94 -8.70 -6.16
CA VAL A 225 3.07 -7.51 -7.02
C VAL A 225 2.28 -6.33 -6.45
N VAL A 226 2.60 -5.13 -6.94
CA VAL A 226 1.68 -3.99 -6.86
C VAL A 226 0.98 -3.87 -8.21
N PHE A 227 -0.35 -3.97 -8.21
CA PHE A 227 -1.15 -3.90 -9.42
C PHE A 227 -1.14 -2.47 -9.99
N LEU A 228 -0.95 -2.32 -11.30
CA LEU A 228 -0.91 -1.02 -11.99
C LEU A 228 -2.10 -0.78 -12.91
N GLY A 229 -2.82 -1.82 -13.31
CA GLY A 229 -4.04 -1.69 -14.11
C GLY A 229 -4.39 -2.93 -14.93
N TRP A 230 -5.64 -2.99 -15.36
CA TRP A 230 -6.04 -3.92 -16.42
C TRP A 230 -5.80 -3.26 -17.78
N LEU A 231 -5.40 -4.07 -18.75
CA LEU A 231 -5.18 -3.65 -20.13
C LEU A 231 -6.30 -4.22 -20.99
N LEU A 232 -6.68 -3.50 -22.04
CA LEU A 232 -7.59 -3.99 -23.06
C LEU A 232 -6.93 -3.79 -24.43
N ASP A 233 -6.71 -4.87 -25.16
CA ASP A 233 -6.18 -4.79 -26.52
C ASP A 233 -7.29 -4.45 -27.54
N LYS A 234 -6.89 -4.27 -28.80
CA LYS A 234 -7.80 -3.89 -29.90
C LYS A 234 -8.81 -4.99 -30.23
N GLU A 235 -8.47 -6.23 -29.89
CA GLU A 235 -9.28 -7.43 -30.10
C GLU A 235 -10.20 -7.72 -28.90
N GLY A 236 -10.15 -6.89 -27.85
CA GLY A 236 -10.97 -7.02 -26.65
C GLY A 236 -10.45 -8.03 -25.62
N ASN A 237 -9.20 -8.50 -25.75
CA ASN A 237 -8.58 -9.35 -24.76
C ASN A 237 -8.09 -8.52 -23.57
N ILE A 238 -8.31 -9.07 -22.38
CA ILE A 238 -7.83 -8.48 -21.14
C ILE A 238 -6.37 -8.88 -20.91
N GLY A 239 -5.55 -7.88 -20.60
CA GLY A 239 -4.19 -8.01 -20.10
C GLY A 239 -4.03 -7.36 -18.71
N ILE A 240 -2.81 -7.35 -18.19
CA ILE A 240 -2.48 -6.82 -16.86
C ILE A 240 -1.18 -6.01 -16.89
N ALA A 241 -1.16 -4.93 -16.12
CA ALA A 241 0.03 -4.17 -15.75
C ALA A 241 0.29 -4.31 -14.24
N PHE A 242 1.54 -4.56 -13.86
CA PHE A 242 1.95 -4.61 -12.46
C PHE A 242 3.43 -4.22 -12.29
N TRP A 243 3.78 -3.72 -11.10
CA TRP A 243 5.15 -3.48 -10.68
C TRP A 243 5.60 -4.57 -9.72
N SER A 244 6.80 -5.13 -9.93
CA SER A 244 7.37 -6.17 -9.07
C SER A 244 8.87 -6.36 -9.31
N SER A 245 9.48 -7.27 -8.56
CA SER A 245 10.85 -7.76 -8.80
C SER A 245 10.86 -9.21 -9.27
N GLN A 246 11.50 -9.49 -10.41
CA GLN A 246 11.58 -10.84 -10.98
C GLN A 246 12.86 -11.08 -11.79
N GLY A 247 13.20 -12.36 -11.99
CA GLY A 247 14.40 -12.75 -12.74
C GLY A 247 14.37 -12.28 -14.20
N GLY A 248 13.20 -12.32 -14.84
CA GLY A 248 13.03 -11.89 -16.24
C GLY A 248 13.20 -10.39 -16.48
N THR A 249 13.20 -9.58 -15.43
CA THR A 249 13.42 -8.12 -15.49
C THR A 249 14.71 -7.70 -14.80
N ASN A 250 15.50 -8.65 -14.29
CA ASN A 250 16.67 -8.39 -13.46
C ASN A 250 16.38 -7.42 -12.28
N GLY A 251 15.30 -7.70 -11.54
CA GLY A 251 14.91 -6.91 -10.38
C GLY A 251 13.62 -6.13 -10.60
N MET A 252 13.51 -4.95 -9.97
CA MET A 252 12.28 -4.15 -9.91
C MET A 252 11.96 -3.46 -11.23
N CYS A 253 10.74 -3.68 -11.75
CA CYS A 253 10.34 -3.23 -13.08
C CYS A 253 8.82 -3.34 -13.25
N ASP A 254 8.26 -2.50 -14.12
CA ASP A 254 6.91 -2.63 -14.63
C ASP A 254 6.81 -3.78 -15.64
N VAL A 255 5.76 -4.58 -15.52
CA VAL A 255 5.45 -5.69 -16.42
C VAL A 255 4.08 -5.45 -17.02
N TYR A 256 4.05 -5.39 -18.35
CA TYR A 256 2.84 -5.32 -19.15
C TYR A 256 2.67 -6.63 -19.90
N SER A 257 1.53 -7.29 -19.68
CA SER A 257 1.18 -8.51 -20.38
C SER A 257 -0.20 -8.36 -21.01
N ASP A 258 -0.26 -8.43 -22.34
CA ASP A 258 -1.50 -8.32 -23.11
C ASP A 258 -2.38 -9.59 -23.03
N SER A 259 -2.05 -10.54 -22.15
CA SER A 259 -2.81 -11.79 -22.05
C SER A 259 -2.76 -12.40 -20.65
N LEU A 260 -3.95 -12.73 -20.14
CA LEU A 260 -4.10 -13.46 -18.88
C LEU A 260 -3.86 -14.98 -18.98
N LYS A 261 -3.50 -15.54 -20.15
CA LYS A 261 -3.38 -17.00 -20.36
C LYS A 261 -2.42 -17.72 -19.40
N LYS A 262 -1.43 -17.00 -18.87
CA LYS A 262 -0.46 -17.56 -17.90
C LYS A 262 -0.91 -17.41 -16.45
N ILE A 263 -1.96 -16.64 -16.18
CA ILE A 263 -2.48 -16.36 -14.84
C ILE A 263 -3.67 -17.28 -14.59
N LYS A 264 -3.53 -18.13 -13.57
CA LYS A 264 -4.61 -19.03 -13.14
C LYS A 264 -5.66 -18.29 -12.32
N ALA A 265 -5.19 -17.48 -11.37
CA ALA A 265 -6.02 -16.75 -10.41
C ALA A 265 -5.18 -15.64 -9.75
N VAL A 266 -5.85 -14.70 -9.09
CA VAL A 266 -5.22 -13.62 -8.32
C VAL A 266 -5.89 -13.50 -6.96
N LYS A 267 -5.19 -12.98 -5.96
CA LYS A 267 -5.80 -12.47 -4.73
C LYS A 267 -5.38 -11.02 -4.55
N THR A 268 -6.35 -10.12 -4.53
CA THR A 268 -6.10 -8.67 -4.48
C THR A 268 -6.52 -8.12 -3.13
N VAL A 269 -5.70 -7.22 -2.58
CA VAL A 269 -5.93 -6.56 -1.30
C VAL A 269 -5.69 -5.07 -1.43
N ARG A 270 -6.70 -4.28 -1.03
CA ARG A 270 -6.58 -2.82 -0.93
C ARG A 270 -6.30 -2.41 0.51
N LEU A 271 -5.35 -1.51 0.69
CA LEU A 271 -5.13 -0.83 1.97
C LEU A 271 -6.32 0.10 2.27
N THR A 272 -7.01 -0.13 3.39
CA THR A 272 -8.21 0.66 3.74
C THR A 272 -8.20 1.23 5.16
N LYS A 273 -7.50 0.58 6.09
CA LYS A 273 -7.45 0.95 7.50
C LYS A 273 -6.00 0.96 8.02
N PRO A 274 -5.09 1.77 7.42
CA PRO A 274 -3.68 1.75 7.80
C PRO A 274 -3.44 2.09 9.28
N HIS A 275 -4.36 2.79 9.94
CA HIS A 275 -4.30 3.08 11.37
C HIS A 275 -4.37 1.83 12.26
N ASN A 276 -4.78 0.67 11.70
CA ASN A 276 -4.71 -0.60 12.43
C ASN A 276 -3.28 -1.02 12.78
N LEU A 277 -2.26 -0.48 12.09
CA LEU A 277 -0.85 -0.62 12.45
C LEU A 277 -0.59 -0.36 13.94
N PHE A 278 -1.31 0.59 14.54
CA PHE A 278 -1.07 1.00 15.93
C PHE A 278 -1.87 0.20 16.96
N ARG A 279 -2.77 -0.69 16.53
CA ARG A 279 -3.71 -1.37 17.43
C ARG A 279 -3.91 -2.86 17.18
N PHE A 280 -3.43 -3.41 16.06
CA PHE A 280 -3.57 -4.84 15.79
C PHE A 280 -2.92 -5.68 16.90
N ASN A 281 -3.41 -6.91 17.10
CA ASN A 281 -2.88 -7.85 18.07
C ASN A 281 -1.80 -8.72 17.39
N PRO A 282 -0.52 -8.65 17.82
CA PRO A 282 0.56 -9.46 17.25
C PRO A 282 0.45 -10.97 17.52
N ALA A 283 -0.56 -11.41 18.27
CA ALA A 283 -0.90 -12.82 18.50
C ALA A 283 -2.08 -13.31 17.64
N THR A 284 -2.61 -12.49 16.72
CA THR A 284 -3.71 -12.89 15.83
C THR A 284 -3.30 -14.11 14.99
N PRO A 285 -4.05 -15.23 15.05
CA PRO A 285 -3.77 -16.37 14.19
C PRO A 285 -4.16 -16.09 12.74
N VAL A 286 -3.48 -16.74 11.80
CA VAL A 286 -3.73 -16.60 10.36
C VAL A 286 -3.97 -17.97 9.74
N ASN A 287 -5.03 -18.08 8.94
CA ASN A 287 -5.27 -19.25 8.10
C ASN A 287 -4.61 -19.07 6.73
N ILE A 288 -3.66 -19.93 6.40
CA ILE A 288 -2.95 -19.89 5.10
C ILE A 288 -3.73 -20.54 3.95
N LYS A 289 -4.82 -21.27 4.24
CA LYS A 289 -5.67 -21.90 3.23
C LYS A 289 -6.73 -20.93 2.71
N VAL A 290 -6.29 -19.87 2.03
CA VAL A 290 -7.16 -18.87 1.41
C VAL A 290 -7.18 -19.06 -0.10
N PRO A 291 -8.35 -19.28 -0.73
CA PRO A 291 -8.42 -19.44 -2.18
C PRO A 291 -8.12 -18.13 -2.91
N SER A 292 -7.50 -18.25 -4.08
CA SER A 292 -7.34 -17.14 -5.03
C SER A 292 -8.58 -17.03 -5.92
N ASP A 293 -8.83 -15.84 -6.44
CA ASP A 293 -9.99 -15.50 -7.26
C ASP A 293 -9.66 -15.74 -8.75
N PRO A 294 -10.46 -16.55 -9.47
CA PRO A 294 -10.32 -16.66 -10.91
C PRO A 294 -10.65 -15.32 -11.58
N ILE A 295 -9.97 -15.02 -12.69
CA ILE A 295 -10.26 -13.82 -13.46
C ILE A 295 -11.27 -14.18 -14.54
N ASP A 296 -12.42 -13.51 -14.53
CA ASP A 296 -13.38 -13.60 -15.62
C ASP A 296 -12.83 -12.86 -16.85
N SER A 297 -12.22 -13.60 -17.77
CA SER A 297 -11.57 -13.03 -18.96
C SER A 297 -12.55 -12.64 -20.06
N LYS A 298 -13.85 -12.90 -19.89
CA LYS A 298 -14.87 -12.50 -20.86
C LYS A 298 -15.51 -11.19 -20.42
N LEU A 299 -15.29 -10.14 -21.20
CA LEU A 299 -16.12 -8.94 -21.10
C LEU A 299 -17.55 -9.35 -21.47
N TRP A 300 -18.48 -9.18 -20.53
CA TRP A 300 -19.91 -9.29 -20.85
C TRP A 300 -20.26 -8.02 -21.63
N VAL A 301 -20.47 -8.18 -22.94
CA VAL A 301 -21.08 -7.14 -23.77
C VAL A 301 -22.59 -7.38 -23.68
N PRO A 302 -23.38 -6.47 -23.08
CA PRO A 302 -24.85 -6.59 -23.07
C PRO A 302 -25.45 -6.69 -24.46
#